data_AF-A0A8J7ASA7-F1
#
_entry.id   AF-A0A8J7ASA7-F1
#
_cell.length_a   1.000
_cell.length_b   1.000
_cell.length_c   1.000
_cell.angle_alpha   90.00
_cell.angle_beta   90.00
_cell.angle_gamma   90.00
#
_symmetry.space_group_name_H-M   'P 1'
#
loop_
_entity.id
_entity.type
_entity.pdbx_description
1 polymer ?
#
loop_
_entity_poly.entity_id
_entity_poly.type
_entity_poly.pdbx_seq_one_letter_code
_entity_poly.pdbx_strand_id
1 'polypeptide(L)'
;MITELLGECFANEAALNTLCRLKNTKAETARALVPHGFQHFVTDSDDKKLVKKAYEELLQMKEDPSEKVRDEVNDFLRIIANREKRAV
;
A
#
# COMPACT_ATOMS: atom_id res chain seq x y z
N MET A 1 7.22 0.22 11.52
CA MET A 1 5.90 0.83 11.79
C MET A 1 4.81 -0.24 11.67
N ILE A 2 3.64 -0.12 12.31
CA ILE A 2 2.68 -1.25 12.36
C ILE A 2 2.14 -1.67 10.98
N THR A 3 2.08 -0.75 10.01
CA THR A 3 1.66 -1.03 8.63
C THR A 3 2.72 -1.82 7.85
N GLU A 4 4.00 -1.55 8.10
CA GLU A 4 5.11 -2.35 7.57
C GLU A 4 5.08 -3.76 8.17
N LEU A 5 4.88 -3.90 9.50
CA LEU A 5 4.76 -5.22 10.13
C LEU A 5 3.58 -6.04 9.60
N LEU A 6 2.45 -5.39 9.26
CA LEU A 6 1.30 -6.07 8.65
C LEU A 6 1.59 -6.54 7.22
N GLY A 7 2.33 -5.74 6.44
CA GLY A 7 2.73 -6.10 5.08
C GLY A 7 3.85 -7.14 5.03
N GLU A 8 4.87 -7.01 5.87
CA GLU A 8 6.05 -7.89 5.90
C GLU A 8 5.81 -9.21 6.64
N CYS A 9 5.15 -9.19 7.80
CA CYS A 9 5.03 -10.38 8.65
C CYS A 9 3.70 -11.13 8.46
N PHE A 10 2.66 -10.45 7.95
CA PHE A 10 1.29 -10.97 7.97
C PHE A 10 0.57 -10.78 6.64
N ALA A 11 1.28 -10.82 5.49
CA ALA A 11 0.80 -10.62 4.11
C ALA A 11 -0.36 -11.55 3.67
N ASN A 12 -1.48 -11.53 4.39
CA ASN A 12 -2.67 -12.33 4.24
C ASN A 12 -3.89 -11.42 4.08
N GLU A 13 -5.06 -12.02 3.81
CA GLU A 13 -6.30 -11.27 3.60
C GLU A 13 -6.71 -10.42 4.80
N ALA A 14 -6.43 -10.85 6.04
CA ALA A 14 -6.81 -10.10 7.24
C ALA A 14 -5.98 -8.81 7.40
N ALA A 15 -4.68 -8.86 7.10
CA ALA A 15 -3.83 -7.68 7.11
C ALA A 15 -4.21 -6.71 5.97
N LEU A 16 -4.49 -7.22 4.77
CA LEU A 16 -4.97 -6.40 3.66
C LEU A 16 -6.28 -5.69 4.01
N ASN A 17 -7.25 -6.41 4.57
CA ASN A 17 -8.52 -5.85 5.01
C ASN A 17 -8.32 -4.77 6.10
N THR A 18 -7.33 -4.94 6.98
CA THR A 18 -7.01 -3.95 8.00
C THR A 18 -6.47 -2.67 7.38
N LEU A 19 -5.58 -2.76 6.39
CA LEU A 19 -5.10 -1.60 5.63
C LEU A 19 -6.24 -0.88 4.90
N CYS A 20 -7.16 -1.62 4.27
CA CYS A 20 -8.34 -1.02 3.62
C CYS A 20 -9.24 -0.28 4.62
N ARG A 21 -9.35 -0.76 5.86
CA ARG A 21 -10.08 -0.04 6.92
C ARG A 21 -9.35 1.23 7.34
N LEU A 22 -8.03 1.17 7.52
CA LEU A 22 -7.19 2.32 7.87
C LEU A 22 -7.24 3.43 6.81
N LYS A 23 -7.25 3.04 5.52
CA LYS A 23 -7.41 3.95 4.37
C LYS A 23 -8.64 4.85 4.49
N ASN A 24 -9.71 4.38 5.14
CA ASN A 24 -10.97 5.11 5.24
C ASN A 24 -11.14 5.88 6.56
N THR A 25 -10.10 5.96 7.40
CA THR A 25 -10.17 6.66 8.67
C THR A 25 -10.05 8.18 8.50
N LYS A 26 -10.64 8.94 9.43
CA LYS A 26 -10.52 10.42 9.42
C LYS A 26 -9.10 10.91 9.72
N ALA A 27 -8.29 10.10 10.41
CA ALA A 27 -6.93 10.46 10.80
C ALA A 27 -5.99 10.46 9.59
N GLU A 28 -5.65 11.64 9.09
CA GLU A 28 -4.71 11.81 7.96
C GLU A 28 -3.39 11.07 8.20
N THR A 29 -2.81 11.23 9.40
CA THR A 29 -1.54 10.57 9.73
C THR A 29 -1.63 9.07 9.62
N ALA A 30 -2.78 8.45 9.96
CA ALA A 30 -2.95 7.01 9.78
C ALA A 30 -3.04 6.65 8.29
N ARG A 31 -3.81 7.41 7.50
CA ARG A 31 -3.94 7.19 6.05
C ARG A 31 -2.60 7.34 5.32
N ALA A 32 -1.76 8.31 5.70
CA ALA A 32 -0.46 8.54 5.08
C ALA A 32 0.51 7.34 5.23
N LEU A 33 0.28 6.47 6.20
CA LEU A 33 1.11 5.28 6.44
C LEU A 33 0.59 4.02 5.76
N VAL A 34 -0.64 4.05 5.22
CA VAL A 34 -1.25 2.92 4.53
C VAL A 34 -0.54 2.58 3.20
N PRO A 35 -0.09 3.55 2.39
CA PRO A 35 0.66 3.28 1.15
C PRO A 35 1.88 2.39 1.38
N HIS A 36 2.61 2.57 2.49
CA HIS A 36 3.74 1.72 2.90
C HIS A 36 3.31 0.27 3.09
N GLY A 37 2.18 0.05 3.77
CA GLY A 37 1.62 -1.28 3.97
C GLY A 37 1.26 -1.95 2.64
N PHE A 38 0.56 -1.24 1.74
CA PHE A 38 0.23 -1.78 0.42
C PHE A 38 1.46 -2.04 -0.45
N GLN A 39 2.49 -1.20 -0.37
CA GLN A 39 3.75 -1.42 -1.08
C GLN A 39 4.32 -2.80 -0.72
N HIS A 40 4.45 -3.15 0.55
CA HIS A 40 4.98 -4.45 0.98
C HIS A 40 4.17 -5.63 0.44
N PHE A 41 2.83 -5.51 0.41
CA PHE A 41 2.00 -6.52 -0.25
C PHE A 41 2.34 -6.66 -1.73
N VAL A 42 2.55 -5.55 -2.44
CA VAL A 42 2.87 -5.56 -3.87
C VAL A 42 4.28 -6.08 -4.13
N THR A 43 5.23 -5.78 -3.24
CA THR A 43 6.64 -6.05 -3.46
C THR A 43 7.12 -7.40 -2.96
N ASP A 44 6.51 -7.92 -1.89
CA ASP A 44 7.07 -9.02 -1.11
C ASP A 44 6.10 -10.21 -0.95
N SER A 45 4.83 -10.09 -1.38
CA SER A 45 3.86 -11.20 -1.32
C SER A 45 3.93 -12.12 -2.55
N ASP A 46 3.96 -13.43 -2.33
CA ASP A 46 3.86 -14.44 -3.39
C ASP A 46 2.41 -14.66 -3.89
N ASP A 47 1.41 -14.21 -3.14
CA ASP A 47 0.01 -14.33 -3.54
C ASP A 47 -0.37 -13.24 -4.54
N LYS A 48 -0.34 -13.60 -5.83
CA LYS A 48 -0.71 -12.72 -6.95
C LYS A 48 -2.09 -12.07 -6.80
N LYS A 49 -3.05 -12.70 -6.10
CA LYS A 49 -4.37 -12.10 -5.85
C LYS A 49 -4.26 -10.97 -4.83
N LEU A 50 -3.46 -11.14 -3.78
CA LEU A 50 -3.23 -10.11 -2.77
C LEU A 50 -2.41 -8.96 -3.33
N VAL A 51 -1.36 -9.26 -4.09
CA VAL A 51 -0.56 -8.26 -4.83
C VAL A 51 -1.47 -7.37 -5.68
N LYS A 52 -2.32 -7.99 -6.52
CA LYS A 52 -3.24 -7.25 -7.39
C LYS A 52 -4.19 -6.35 -6.60
N LYS A 53 -4.83 -6.89 -5.57
CA LYS A 53 -5.76 -6.11 -4.72
C LYS A 53 -5.05 -4.95 -4.03
N ALA A 54 -3.88 -5.18 -3.44
CA ALA A 54 -3.11 -4.13 -2.77
C ALA A 54 -2.71 -3.01 -3.73
N TYR A 55 -2.33 -3.36 -4.96
CA TYR A 55 -2.02 -2.37 -6.00
C TYR A 55 -3.25 -1.55 -6.41
N GLU A 56 -4.40 -2.19 -6.60
CA GLU A 56 -5.66 -1.50 -6.91
C GLU A 56 -6.06 -0.54 -5.77
N GLU A 57 -5.93 -0.97 -4.52
CA GLU A 57 -6.22 -0.14 -3.35
C GLU A 57 -5.25 1.05 -3.22
N LEU A 58 -3.97 0.84 -3.51
CA LEU A 58 -2.94 1.90 -3.55
C LEU A 58 -3.26 2.93 -4.63
N LEU A 59 -3.69 2.50 -5.83
CA LEU A 59 -4.08 3.41 -6.91
C LEU A 59 -5.29 4.28 -6.54
N GLN A 60 -6.27 3.72 -5.81
CA GLN A 60 -7.42 4.51 -5.33
C GLN A 60 -7.00 5.64 -4.38
N MET A 61 -5.92 5.48 -3.63
CA MET A 61 -5.43 6.51 -2.70
C MET A 61 -4.83 7.73 -3.39
N LYS A 62 -4.61 7.70 -4.72
CA LYS A 62 -4.22 8.88 -5.49
C LYS A 62 -5.25 10.00 -5.45
N GLU A 63 -6.50 9.65 -5.17
CA GLU A 63 -7.61 10.58 -5.05
C GLU A 63 -7.90 10.96 -3.58
N ASP A 64 -7.00 10.62 -2.62
CA ASP A 64 -7.18 11.02 -1.22
C ASP A 64 -7.23 12.56 -1.12
N PRO A 65 -8.13 13.14 -0.31
CA PRO A 65 -8.22 14.58 -0.14
C PRO A 65 -6.93 15.22 0.41
N SER A 66 -6.12 14.47 1.18
CA SER A 66 -4.86 14.97 1.73
C SER A 66 -3.73 14.90 0.71
N GLU A 67 -3.08 16.04 0.46
CA GLU A 67 -1.88 16.11 -0.37
C GLU A 67 -0.77 15.22 0.15
N LYS A 68 -0.56 15.21 1.47
CA LYS A 68 0.43 14.34 2.11
C LYS A 68 0.21 12.87 1.78
N VAL A 69 -1.04 12.40 1.79
CA VAL A 69 -1.36 11.02 1.45
C VAL A 69 -1.06 10.74 -0.03
N ARG A 70 -1.43 11.67 -0.92
CA ARG A 70 -1.16 11.53 -2.36
C ARG A 70 0.33 11.51 -2.68
N ASP A 71 1.14 12.30 -1.98
CA ASP A 71 2.59 12.33 -2.15
C ASP A 71 3.22 10.98 -1.80
N GLU A 72 2.86 10.43 -0.63
CA GLU A 72 3.30 9.08 -0.21
C GLU A 72 2.93 8.03 -1.27
N VAL A 73 1.69 8.04 -1.76
CA VAL A 73 1.24 7.11 -2.82
C VAL A 73 2.09 7.23 -4.08
N ASN A 74 2.35 8.45 -4.54
CA ASN A 74 3.10 8.69 -5.77
C ASN A 74 4.56 8.21 -5.65
N ASP A 75 5.19 8.41 -4.50
CA ASP A 75 6.55 7.93 -4.26
C ASP A 75 6.63 6.40 -4.29
N PHE A 76 5.63 5.69 -3.73
CA PHE A 76 5.60 4.24 -3.81
C PHE A 76 5.29 3.68 -5.19
N LEU A 77 4.40 4.32 -5.95
CA LEU A 77 4.15 3.93 -7.34
C LEU A 77 5.42 4.06 -8.20
N ARG A 78 6.25 5.09 -7.95
CA ARG A 78 7.56 5.23 -8.61
C ARG A 78 8.50 4.09 -8.24
N ILE A 79 8.54 3.69 -6.97
CA ILE A 79 9.37 2.55 -6.50
C ILE A 79 8.94 1.25 -7.18
N ILE A 80 7.63 0.97 -7.22
CA ILE A 80 7.08 -0.24 -7.86
C ILE A 80 7.44 -0.26 -9.35
N ALA A 81 7.18 0.84 -10.08
CA ALA A 81 7.47 0.93 -11.50
C ALA A 81 8.97 0.77 -11.82
N ASN A 82 9.85 1.27 -10.94
CA ASN A 82 11.30 1.11 -11.09
C ASN A 82 11.76 -0.33 -10.82
N ARG A 83 11.09 -1.07 -9.94
CA ARG A 83 11.37 -2.50 -9.71
C ARG A 83 10.97 -3.34 -10.92
N GLU A 84 9.79 -3.12 -11.49
CA GLU A 84 9.34 -3.85 -12.69
C GLU A 84 10.30 -3.67 -13.86
N LYS A 85 10.83 -2.45 -14.07
CA LYS A 85 11.84 -2.18 -15.10
C LYS A 85 13.18 -2.89 -14.90
N ARG A 86 13.51 -3.32 -13.67
CA ARG A 86 14.76 -4.04 -13.36
C ARG A 86 14.60 -5.56 -13.44
N ALA A 87 13.37 -6.06 -13.49
CA ALA A 87 13.05 -7.48 -13.57
C ALA A 87 12.92 -8.00 -15.02
N VAL A 88 13.06 -7.12 -16.01
CA VAL A 88 13.09 -7.39 -17.46
C VAL A 88 14.52 -7.24 -17.96
#